data_AF-A0A9P5MS58-F1
#
_entry.id   AF-A0A9P5MS58-F1
#
_cell.length_a   1.000
_cell.length_b   1.000
_cell.length_c   1.000
_cell.angle_alpha   90.00
_cell.angle_beta   90.00
_cell.angle_gamma   90.00
#
_symmetry.space_group_name_H-M   'P 1'
#
loop_
_entity.id
_entity.type
_entity.pdbx_description
1 polymer ?
#
loop_
_entity_poly.entity_id
_entity_poly.type
_entity_poly.pdbx_seq_one_letter_code
_entity_poly.pdbx_strand_id
1 'polypeptide(L)'
;MRSFSPASGELLNTSAECYHTISLKVDRALDVFSAPTLPITGTKREHNAAPTVRAQGIPITERDPAPSLRSTLTRECCQFTIIIVDDLATSDLSQAVKGVDAVIHVASPLANAAAPQVILETAVSGTTRILDACLAAGVKQLIITASIVSLVSPDDFWKEITITEKSYNPLTAEDALRPGAPGSLVYWVSKGLADLAVRDFKRAHPDLDVTTIHPSYIYGPLGSGQIYNSPASGTNQFIYELITGAPDRPVPGYDPATRGAPRSVDVRDVARAHVLALKVPASDAPKRFIVSSNRFTWKEAIEFIGQARPELKGRLPVITGKEPTVPPFATVDTSATEAILGLKNYVKWQDTVLDTIDDLLRIEKELAVVTQ
;
A
#
# COMPACT_ATOMS: atom_id res chain seq x y z
N MET A 1 16.83 3.09 -43.55
CA MET A 1 18.26 2.94 -43.21
C MET A 1 18.87 4.31 -42.93
N ARG A 2 18.97 4.70 -41.66
CA ARG A 2 19.97 5.65 -41.18
C ARG A 2 20.40 5.16 -39.80
N SER A 3 21.66 4.73 -39.76
CA SER A 3 22.39 4.21 -38.61
C SER A 3 22.81 5.36 -37.68
N PHE A 4 22.59 5.21 -36.38
CA PHE A 4 23.29 5.98 -35.36
C PHE A 4 24.13 5.00 -34.53
N SER A 5 25.44 5.23 -34.53
CA SER A 5 26.46 4.57 -33.71
C SER A 5 26.62 5.35 -32.39
N PRO A 6 26.97 4.70 -31.26
CA PRO A 6 26.86 5.31 -29.93
C PRO A 6 28.10 6.15 -29.60
N ALA A 7 27.88 7.33 -29.04
CA ALA A 7 28.91 8.14 -28.42
C ALA A 7 28.77 8.08 -26.89
N SER A 8 29.72 7.39 -26.27
CA SER A 8 30.36 7.66 -24.98
C SER A 8 29.57 8.43 -23.89
N GLY A 9 29.16 7.70 -22.85
CA GLY A 9 29.64 7.92 -21.49
C GLY A 9 29.18 9.18 -20.75
N GLU A 10 27.99 9.13 -20.18
CA GLU A 10 27.71 9.72 -18.87
C GLU A 10 26.97 8.67 -18.04
N LEU A 11 27.63 8.17 -16.99
CA LEU A 11 27.02 7.32 -15.95
C LEU A 11 26.05 8.21 -15.16
N LEU A 12 24.78 8.19 -15.56
CA LEU A 12 23.71 8.73 -14.73
C LEU A 12 23.61 7.87 -13.46
N ASN A 13 24.02 8.49 -12.36
CA ASN A 13 24.00 7.96 -11.01
C ASN A 13 22.54 7.78 -10.56
N THR A 14 21.97 6.59 -10.78
CA THR A 14 20.64 6.21 -10.27
C THR A 14 20.82 5.43 -8.96
N SER A 15 20.39 6.02 -7.85
CA SER A 15 20.25 5.32 -6.57
C SER A 15 19.16 4.26 -6.70
N ALA A 16 19.53 2.97 -6.67
CA ALA A 16 18.60 1.86 -6.60
C ALA A 16 18.03 1.76 -5.17
N GLU A 17 16.70 1.83 -5.06
CA GLU A 17 15.98 1.65 -3.80
C GLU A 17 15.66 0.17 -3.58
N CYS A 18 15.87 -0.36 -2.39
CA CYS A 18 15.68 -1.78 -2.06
C CYS A 18 14.23 -2.05 -1.61
N TYR A 19 13.56 -3.04 -2.21
CA TYR A 19 12.18 -3.43 -1.89
C TYR A 19 12.10 -4.93 -1.61
N HIS A 20 11.81 -5.31 -0.36
CA HIS A 20 11.83 -6.71 0.07
C HIS A 20 10.47 -7.39 -0.18
N THR A 21 10.48 -8.54 -0.86
CA THR A 21 9.31 -9.42 -0.98
C THR A 21 9.46 -10.62 -0.05
N ILE A 22 8.41 -10.92 0.72
CA ILE A 22 8.34 -12.14 1.53
C ILE A 22 7.42 -13.12 0.81
N SER A 23 7.99 -14.15 0.20
CA SER A 23 7.23 -15.33 -0.24
C SER A 23 7.00 -16.24 0.95
N LEU A 24 5.73 -16.49 1.29
CA LEU A 24 5.37 -17.38 2.39
C LEU A 24 4.99 -18.76 1.84
N LYS A 25 5.64 -19.80 2.35
CA LYS A 25 5.10 -21.16 2.29
C LYS A 25 4.10 -21.29 3.44
N VAL A 26 2.82 -21.09 3.14
CA VAL A 26 1.77 -20.98 4.16
C VAL A 26 1.20 -22.37 4.50
N ASP A 27 1.59 -22.94 5.64
CA ASP A 27 0.84 -24.05 6.28
C ASP A 27 -0.28 -23.51 7.21
N ARG A 28 -0.15 -22.27 7.73
CA ARG A 28 -1.20 -21.47 8.41
C ARG A 28 -0.93 -19.97 8.24
N ALA A 29 -2.00 -19.18 8.12
CA ALA A 29 -2.02 -17.99 7.27
C ALA A 29 -2.11 -16.61 7.97
N LEU A 30 -1.97 -16.50 9.29
CA LEU A 30 -2.33 -15.25 9.99
C LEU A 30 -1.27 -14.14 10.00
N ASP A 31 -0.03 -14.39 9.58
CA ASP A 31 1.09 -13.46 9.85
C ASP A 31 1.59 -12.67 8.62
N VAL A 32 0.81 -12.67 7.54
CA VAL A 32 1.22 -12.24 6.18
C VAL A 32 1.47 -10.73 6.04
N PHE A 33 0.98 -9.90 6.96
CA PHE A 33 0.98 -8.42 6.79
C PHE A 33 2.17 -7.68 7.42
N SER A 34 3.24 -8.40 7.78
CA SER A 34 4.39 -7.85 8.52
C SER A 34 5.49 -7.21 7.63
N ALA A 35 5.30 -7.10 6.31
CA ALA A 35 6.32 -6.54 5.42
C ALA A 35 6.17 -5.01 5.24
N PRO A 36 7.20 -4.21 5.57
CA PRO A 36 7.21 -2.79 5.23
C PRO A 36 7.38 -2.56 3.72
N THR A 37 6.61 -1.65 3.15
CA THR A 37 7.02 -0.85 1.99
C THR A 37 7.70 0.42 2.51
N LEU A 38 9.01 0.33 2.76
CA LEU A 38 9.82 1.49 3.19
C LEU A 38 10.70 1.96 2.02
N PRO A 39 10.77 3.28 1.73
CA PRO A 39 11.85 3.83 0.93
C PRO A 39 13.14 3.85 1.78
N ILE A 40 14.22 3.29 1.23
CA ILE A 40 15.57 3.36 1.81
C ILE A 40 16.34 4.43 1.03
N THR A 41 16.70 5.54 1.69
CA THR A 41 17.52 6.61 1.10
C THR A 41 18.99 6.41 1.46
N GLY A 42 19.83 6.11 0.47
CA GLY A 42 21.29 6.04 0.63
C GLY A 42 21.96 7.32 0.14
N THR A 43 22.69 8.03 1.02
CA THR A 43 23.65 9.07 0.60
C THR A 43 25.07 8.58 0.88
N LYS A 44 25.88 8.39 -0.17
CA LYS A 44 27.34 8.25 -0.01
C LYS A 44 27.92 9.64 0.24
N ARG A 45 28.61 9.80 1.37
CA ARG A 45 29.38 11.01 1.69
C ARG A 45 30.58 11.13 0.76
N GLU A 46 30.69 12.24 0.05
CA GLU A 46 31.98 12.78 -0.39
C GLU A 46 32.34 13.99 0.48
N HIS A 47 33.59 13.99 0.95
CA HIS A 47 34.16 15.03 1.79
C HIS A 47 34.46 16.28 0.96
N ASN A 48 33.93 17.44 1.38
CA ASN A 48 34.69 18.70 1.34
C ASN A 48 34.12 19.72 2.33
N ALA A 49 35.03 20.44 2.98
CA ALA A 49 34.79 21.21 4.19
C ALA A 49 34.48 22.70 3.94
N ALA A 50 33.47 23.25 4.62
CA ALA A 50 33.45 24.56 5.28
C ALA A 50 32.08 24.78 6.00
N PRO A 51 31.98 25.62 7.04
CA PRO A 51 31.13 25.37 8.21
C PRO A 51 29.75 26.06 8.16
N THR A 52 28.73 25.48 8.83
CA THR A 52 28.05 26.03 10.03
C THR A 52 26.67 25.37 10.27
N VAL A 53 26.36 25.13 11.56
CA VAL A 53 25.16 24.55 12.19
C VAL A 53 25.11 23.02 12.28
N ARG A 54 25.70 22.52 13.38
CA ARG A 54 25.59 21.14 13.88
C ARG A 54 24.20 20.93 14.49
N ALA A 55 23.25 20.41 13.72
CA ALA A 55 22.27 19.48 14.27
C ALA A 55 22.96 18.12 14.35
N GLN A 56 23.07 17.53 15.55
CA GLN A 56 23.59 16.17 15.72
C GLN A 56 22.63 15.20 15.03
N GLY A 57 22.90 14.86 13.78
CA GLY A 57 22.21 13.79 13.07
C GLY A 57 22.48 12.46 13.78
N ILE A 58 21.43 11.86 14.34
CA ILE A 58 21.43 10.47 14.78
C ILE A 58 21.70 9.62 13.53
N PRO A 59 22.71 8.73 13.52
CA PRO A 59 22.94 7.84 12.40
C PRO A 59 21.75 6.88 12.25
N ILE A 60 21.00 7.01 11.17
CA ILE A 60 20.02 6.02 10.72
C ILE A 60 20.81 4.85 10.12
N THR A 61 21.04 3.81 10.92
CA THR A 61 21.59 2.53 10.43
C THR A 61 20.51 1.78 9.68
N GLU A 62 20.76 1.45 8.42
CA GLU A 62 20.01 0.48 7.63
C GLU A 62 19.87 -0.82 8.44
N ARG A 63 18.63 -1.21 8.77
CA ARG A 63 18.36 -2.51 9.38
C ARG A 63 17.74 -3.40 8.32
N ASP A 64 18.47 -4.46 7.94
CA ASP A 64 17.88 -5.63 7.29
C ASP A 64 16.65 -6.07 8.10
N PRO A 65 15.46 -6.17 7.48
CA PRO A 65 14.27 -6.55 8.21
C PRO A 65 14.19 -8.04 8.56
N ALA A 66 14.95 -8.88 7.88
CA ALA A 66 14.90 -10.32 8.03
C ALA A 66 15.17 -10.83 9.46
N PRO A 67 16.13 -10.30 10.25
CA PRO A 67 16.36 -10.73 11.62
C PRO A 67 15.19 -10.41 12.57
N SER A 68 14.57 -9.22 12.44
CA SER A 68 13.43 -8.79 13.26
C SER A 68 12.20 -9.67 12.97
N LEU A 69 11.89 -9.85 11.68
CA LEU A 69 10.81 -10.71 11.20
C LEU A 69 11.01 -12.16 11.65
N ARG A 70 12.21 -12.73 11.44
CA ARG A 70 12.55 -14.07 11.93
C ARG A 70 12.31 -14.19 13.42
N SER A 71 12.85 -13.26 14.23
CA SER A 71 12.72 -13.34 15.69
C SER A 71 11.27 -13.31 16.18
N THR A 72 10.40 -12.59 15.45
CA THR A 72 8.97 -12.48 15.77
C THR A 72 8.22 -13.74 15.35
N LEU A 73 8.40 -14.17 14.09
CA LEU A 73 7.64 -15.28 13.50
C LEU A 73 8.10 -16.67 13.99
N THR A 74 9.36 -16.80 14.43
CA THR A 74 9.86 -18.06 15.01
C THR A 74 9.23 -18.36 16.39
N ARG A 75 8.66 -17.34 17.06
CA ARG A 75 8.00 -17.53 18.37
C ARG A 75 6.60 -18.17 18.26
N GLU A 76 6.00 -18.20 17.06
CA GLU A 76 4.59 -18.58 16.87
C GLU A 76 4.36 -19.90 16.10
N CYS A 77 5.32 -20.83 16.16
CA CYS A 77 5.15 -22.26 15.80
C CYS A 77 4.97 -22.63 14.31
N CYS A 78 5.62 -21.96 13.36
CA CYS A 78 5.64 -22.41 11.95
C CYS A 78 7.05 -22.56 11.37
N GLN A 79 7.24 -23.52 10.47
CA GLN A 79 8.41 -23.60 9.58
C GLN A 79 8.37 -22.37 8.67
N PHE A 80 9.23 -21.40 8.94
CA PHE A 80 9.25 -20.12 8.23
C PHE A 80 10.61 -19.90 7.56
N THR A 81 10.57 -19.60 6.26
CA THR A 81 11.76 -19.33 5.44
C THR A 81 11.63 -17.92 4.85
N ILE A 82 12.68 -17.10 5.04
CA ILE A 82 12.81 -15.83 4.33
C ILE A 82 13.73 -16.02 3.14
N ILE A 83 13.27 -15.56 1.98
CA ILE A 83 14.08 -15.37 0.77
C ILE A 83 14.17 -13.87 0.56
N ILE A 84 15.39 -13.35 0.43
CA ILE A 84 15.62 -11.93 0.14
C ILE A 84 15.50 -11.74 -1.37
N VAL A 85 14.64 -10.80 -1.75
CA VAL A 85 14.50 -10.30 -3.12
C VAL A 85 14.78 -8.81 -3.02
N ASP A 86 15.87 -8.36 -3.66
CA ASP A 86 16.36 -6.98 -3.51
C ASP A 86 15.47 -5.97 -4.23
N ASP A 87 15.04 -6.31 -5.44
CA ASP A 87 14.17 -5.50 -6.28
C ASP A 87 13.26 -6.39 -7.13
N LEU A 88 11.95 -6.26 -6.94
CA LEU A 88 10.94 -6.98 -7.70
C LEU A 88 11.01 -6.76 -9.22
N ALA A 89 11.44 -5.58 -9.65
CA ALA A 89 11.49 -5.23 -11.06
C ALA A 89 12.67 -5.90 -11.79
N THR A 90 13.75 -6.22 -11.08
CA THR A 90 15.00 -6.68 -11.71
C THR A 90 15.50 -8.04 -11.21
N SER A 91 15.20 -8.42 -9.97
CA SER A 91 15.69 -9.65 -9.34
C SER A 91 15.04 -10.91 -9.91
N ASP A 92 15.77 -12.03 -9.88
CA ASP A 92 15.21 -13.33 -10.20
C ASP A 92 14.25 -13.79 -9.09
N LEU A 93 12.98 -14.00 -9.45
CA LEU A 93 11.92 -14.43 -8.55
C LEU A 93 11.82 -15.96 -8.44
N SER A 94 12.56 -16.72 -9.26
CA SER A 94 12.42 -18.18 -9.39
C SER A 94 12.57 -18.90 -8.06
N GLN A 95 13.55 -18.53 -7.24
CA GLN A 95 13.77 -19.15 -5.94
C GLN A 95 12.65 -18.82 -4.96
N ALA A 96 12.09 -17.61 -5.04
CA ALA A 96 11.05 -17.13 -4.15
C ALA A 96 9.72 -17.90 -4.31
N VAL A 97 9.48 -18.47 -5.49
CA VAL A 97 8.22 -19.19 -5.81
C VAL A 97 8.40 -20.71 -5.95
N LYS A 98 9.64 -21.22 -5.85
CA LYS A 98 9.94 -22.63 -6.07
C LYS A 98 9.30 -23.53 -5.00
N GLY A 99 8.45 -24.46 -5.44
CA GLY A 99 7.82 -25.44 -4.55
C GLY A 99 6.76 -24.84 -3.62
N VAL A 100 6.19 -23.69 -3.99
CA VAL A 100 5.13 -22.99 -3.28
C VAL A 100 3.79 -23.29 -3.95
N ASP A 101 2.76 -23.68 -3.18
CA ASP A 101 1.43 -23.97 -3.71
C ASP A 101 0.62 -22.69 -4.00
N ALA A 102 0.79 -21.67 -3.17
CA ALA A 102 0.09 -20.40 -3.29
C ALA A 102 0.97 -19.22 -2.91
N VAL A 103 0.83 -18.10 -3.63
CA VAL A 103 1.57 -16.85 -3.39
C VAL A 103 0.60 -15.74 -3.03
N ILE A 104 0.92 -14.97 -1.99
CA ILE A 104 0.25 -13.71 -1.67
C ILE A 104 1.23 -12.58 -1.98
N HIS A 105 0.93 -11.81 -3.03
CA HIS A 105 1.73 -10.69 -3.51
C HIS A 105 1.15 -9.36 -3.03
N VAL A 106 1.69 -8.85 -1.92
CA VAL A 106 1.33 -7.54 -1.34
C VAL A 106 2.28 -6.42 -1.81
N ALA A 107 3.49 -6.79 -2.20
CA ALA A 107 4.53 -5.85 -2.54
C ALA A 107 4.19 -5.12 -3.84
N SER A 108 3.86 -3.84 -3.73
CA SER A 108 3.83 -2.93 -4.87
C SER A 108 5.04 -2.02 -4.74
N PRO A 109 5.84 -1.83 -5.79
CA PRO A 109 6.75 -0.69 -5.84
C PRO A 109 5.91 0.57 -5.61
N LEU A 110 6.29 1.35 -4.60
CA LEU A 110 5.62 2.62 -4.34
C LEU A 110 6.04 3.60 -5.42
N ALA A 111 5.08 4.42 -5.86
CA ALA A 111 5.34 5.53 -6.76
C ALA A 111 6.15 6.58 -5.98
N ASN A 112 7.46 6.39 -5.90
CA ASN A 112 8.36 7.45 -5.43
C ASN A 112 8.43 8.54 -6.50
N ALA A 113 9.18 9.61 -6.23
CA ALA A 113 9.35 10.78 -7.10
C ALA A 113 10.03 10.50 -8.47
N ALA A 114 9.77 9.33 -9.05
CA ALA A 114 10.13 8.93 -10.38
C ALA A 114 9.21 9.60 -11.42
N ALA A 115 9.68 9.64 -12.66
CA ALA A 115 8.87 10.13 -13.77
C ALA A 115 7.59 9.30 -13.92
N PRO A 116 6.45 9.90 -14.31
CA PRO A 116 5.18 9.20 -14.50
C PRO A 116 5.29 7.91 -15.32
N GLN A 117 6.08 7.92 -16.40
CA GLN A 117 6.35 6.74 -17.23
C GLN A 117 6.92 5.57 -16.42
N VAL A 118 7.91 5.85 -15.57
CA VAL A 118 8.57 4.84 -14.73
C VAL A 118 7.57 4.25 -13.74
N ILE A 119 6.69 5.06 -13.15
CA ILE A 119 5.65 4.59 -12.24
C ILE A 119 4.71 3.61 -12.93
N LEU A 120 4.24 3.94 -14.15
CA LEU A 120 3.35 3.07 -14.92
C LEU A 120 4.04 1.76 -15.29
N GLU A 121 5.24 1.82 -15.84
CA GLU A 121 6.02 0.65 -16.24
C GLU A 121 6.34 -0.26 -15.06
N THR A 122 6.72 0.32 -13.93
CA THR A 122 7.12 -0.41 -12.72
C THR A 122 5.92 -1.13 -12.10
N ALA A 123 4.73 -0.50 -12.08
CA ALA A 123 3.52 -1.13 -11.58
C ALA A 123 3.09 -2.33 -12.45
N VAL A 124 3.11 -2.17 -13.77
CA VAL A 124 2.74 -3.25 -14.71
C VAL A 124 3.78 -4.36 -14.68
N SER A 125 5.06 -4.03 -14.85
CA SER A 125 6.16 -4.99 -14.88
C SER A 125 6.29 -5.78 -13.57
N GLY A 126 6.19 -5.12 -12.41
CA GLY A 126 6.22 -5.81 -11.12
C GLY A 126 5.12 -6.87 -11.01
N THR A 127 3.92 -6.55 -11.50
CA THR A 127 2.77 -7.45 -11.48
C THR A 127 2.92 -8.60 -12.49
N THR A 128 3.34 -8.33 -13.72
CA THR A 128 3.50 -9.38 -14.74
C THR A 128 4.66 -10.32 -14.42
N ARG A 129 5.75 -9.82 -13.83
CA ARG A 129 6.90 -10.65 -13.45
C ARG A 129 6.55 -11.70 -12.40
N ILE A 130 5.75 -11.34 -11.39
CA ILE A 130 5.33 -12.34 -10.39
C ILE A 130 4.34 -13.35 -10.99
N LEU A 131 3.47 -12.92 -11.90
CA LEU A 131 2.58 -13.81 -12.66
C LEU A 131 3.40 -14.83 -13.48
N ASP A 132 4.38 -14.36 -14.26
CA ASP A 132 5.29 -15.20 -15.04
C ASP A 132 6.07 -16.19 -14.17
N ALA A 133 6.63 -15.71 -13.05
CA ALA A 133 7.38 -16.55 -12.12
C ALA A 133 6.49 -17.65 -11.50
N CYS A 134 5.28 -17.29 -11.08
CA CYS A 134 4.31 -18.25 -10.52
C CYS A 134 3.92 -19.31 -11.56
N LEU A 135 3.61 -18.88 -12.78
CA LEU A 135 3.27 -19.79 -13.88
C LEU A 135 4.41 -20.75 -14.19
N ALA A 136 5.64 -20.24 -14.33
CA ALA A 136 6.82 -21.05 -14.64
C ALA A 136 7.16 -22.06 -13.53
N ALA A 137 6.90 -21.71 -12.26
CA ALA A 137 7.13 -22.59 -11.12
C ALA A 137 5.98 -23.57 -10.84
N GLY A 138 4.86 -23.47 -11.56
CA GLY A 138 3.68 -24.31 -11.34
C GLY A 138 2.94 -23.98 -10.04
N VAL A 139 3.01 -22.72 -9.58
CA VAL A 139 2.19 -22.22 -8.47
C VAL A 139 0.71 -22.34 -8.87
N LYS A 140 -0.13 -22.84 -7.97
CA LYS A 140 -1.55 -23.07 -8.29
C LYS A 140 -2.39 -21.81 -8.12
N GLN A 141 -2.06 -21.00 -7.12
CA GLN A 141 -2.87 -19.86 -6.72
C GLN A 141 -2.01 -18.62 -6.44
N LEU A 142 -2.41 -17.49 -7.00
CA LEU A 142 -1.78 -16.20 -6.78
C LEU A 142 -2.83 -15.18 -6.33
N ILE A 143 -2.61 -14.57 -5.16
CA ILE A 143 -3.45 -13.51 -4.61
C ILE A 143 -2.65 -12.22 -4.65
N ILE A 144 -3.16 -11.20 -5.35
CA ILE A 144 -2.48 -9.91 -5.54
C ILE A 144 -3.23 -8.83 -4.78
N THR A 145 -2.50 -8.00 -4.03
CA THR A 145 -3.06 -6.75 -3.49
C THR A 145 -3.16 -5.72 -4.60
N ALA A 146 -4.38 -5.48 -5.08
CA ALA A 146 -4.73 -4.41 -5.98
C ALA A 146 -5.21 -3.18 -5.18
N SER A 147 -6.07 -2.35 -5.76
CA SER A 147 -6.64 -1.19 -5.07
C SER A 147 -8.02 -0.86 -5.60
N ILE A 148 -8.88 -0.26 -4.79
CA ILE A 148 -10.17 0.24 -5.26
C ILE A 148 -10.02 1.25 -6.42
N VAL A 149 -8.90 1.98 -6.49
CA VAL A 149 -8.65 2.97 -7.55
C VAL A 149 -8.37 2.35 -8.93
N SER A 150 -8.15 1.03 -9.00
CA SER A 150 -8.13 0.31 -10.28
C SER A 150 -9.53 0.05 -10.83
N LEU A 151 -10.59 0.34 -10.05
CA LEU A 151 -11.97 0.04 -10.37
C LEU A 151 -12.78 1.26 -10.82
N VAL A 152 -12.20 2.45 -10.78
CA VAL A 152 -12.93 3.72 -10.96
C VAL A 152 -11.96 4.85 -11.34
N SER A 153 -12.41 5.82 -12.13
CA SER A 153 -11.62 7.03 -12.43
C SER A 153 -11.72 8.03 -11.28
N PRO A 154 -10.75 8.97 -11.10
CA PRO A 154 -10.85 10.00 -10.07
C PRO A 154 -12.15 10.80 -10.17
N ASP A 155 -12.58 11.15 -11.39
CA ASP A 155 -13.80 11.92 -11.61
C ASP A 155 -15.06 11.13 -11.24
N ASP A 156 -15.12 9.84 -11.60
CA ASP A 156 -16.28 9.00 -11.30
C ASP A 156 -16.37 8.63 -9.82
N PHE A 157 -15.24 8.62 -9.12
CA PHE A 157 -15.22 8.38 -7.68
C PHE A 157 -15.96 9.46 -6.88
N TRP A 158 -16.07 10.67 -7.40
CA TRP A 158 -16.83 11.79 -6.80
C TRP A 158 -18.22 11.99 -7.42
N LYS A 159 -18.78 10.93 -8.00
CA LYS A 159 -20.15 10.88 -8.50
C LYS A 159 -20.97 9.87 -7.71
N GLU A 160 -22.29 10.01 -7.79
CA GLU A 160 -23.24 9.07 -7.18
C GLU A 160 -23.38 7.79 -8.02
N ILE A 161 -22.30 7.01 -8.07
CA ILE A 161 -22.25 5.70 -8.73
C ILE A 161 -21.93 4.59 -7.73
N THR A 162 -22.10 3.35 -8.14
CA THR A 162 -21.70 2.17 -7.36
C THR A 162 -20.53 1.45 -8.02
N ILE A 163 -19.44 1.33 -7.28
CA ILE A 163 -18.27 0.53 -7.66
C ILE A 163 -18.54 -0.92 -7.27
N THR A 164 -18.35 -1.84 -8.21
CA THR A 164 -18.54 -3.29 -8.03
C THR A 164 -17.27 -4.03 -8.46
N GLU A 165 -17.21 -5.33 -8.21
CA GLU A 165 -16.11 -6.19 -8.67
C GLU A 165 -16.01 -6.29 -10.19
N LYS A 166 -17.00 -5.77 -10.94
CA LYS A 166 -17.02 -5.69 -12.41
C LYS A 166 -16.51 -4.35 -12.93
N SER A 167 -16.41 -3.35 -12.07
CA SER A 167 -15.93 -2.02 -12.44
C SER A 167 -14.45 -2.04 -12.81
N TYR A 168 -14.01 -1.02 -13.54
CA TYR A 168 -12.63 -0.84 -13.97
C TYR A 168 -12.35 0.66 -14.16
N ASN A 169 -11.11 1.06 -13.93
CA ASN A 169 -10.65 2.40 -14.26
C ASN A 169 -10.45 2.50 -15.79
N PRO A 170 -11.17 3.39 -16.50
CA PRO A 170 -11.11 3.48 -17.96
C PRO A 170 -9.89 4.27 -18.48
N LEU A 171 -9.12 4.90 -17.60
CA LEU A 171 -8.02 5.77 -17.97
C LEU A 171 -6.81 5.02 -18.51
N THR A 172 -6.10 5.65 -19.45
CA THR A 172 -4.96 5.07 -20.16
C THR A 172 -3.63 5.66 -19.70
N ALA A 173 -2.52 5.08 -20.17
CA ALA A 173 -1.20 5.67 -19.96
C ALA A 173 -1.13 7.12 -20.49
N GLU A 174 -1.79 7.43 -21.60
CA GLU A 174 -1.80 8.77 -22.20
C GLU A 174 -2.42 9.81 -21.24
N ASP A 175 -3.48 9.42 -20.52
CA ASP A 175 -4.12 10.28 -19.51
C ASP A 175 -3.20 10.63 -18.35
N ALA A 176 -2.34 9.70 -17.93
CA ALA A 176 -1.35 9.90 -16.86
C ALA A 176 -0.08 10.64 -17.33
N LEU A 177 0.26 10.53 -18.61
CA LEU A 177 1.48 11.12 -19.18
C LEU A 177 1.25 12.52 -19.78
N ARG A 178 0.01 12.98 -19.86
CA ARG A 178 -0.32 14.33 -20.35
C ARG A 178 0.37 15.41 -19.49
N PRO A 179 0.80 16.52 -20.10
CA PRO A 179 1.39 17.64 -19.35
C PRO A 179 0.47 18.12 -18.22
N GLY A 180 1.02 18.27 -17.02
CA GLY A 180 0.30 18.74 -15.84
C GLY A 180 -0.63 17.70 -15.19
N ALA A 181 -0.53 16.41 -15.55
CA ALA A 181 -1.20 15.34 -14.82
C ALA A 181 -0.75 15.35 -13.34
N PRO A 182 -1.68 15.37 -12.37
CA PRO A 182 -1.30 15.28 -10.96
C PRO A 182 -0.76 13.89 -10.64
N GLY A 183 0.18 13.78 -9.70
CA GLY A 183 0.76 12.49 -9.31
C GLY A 183 -0.27 11.46 -8.82
N SER A 184 -1.37 11.92 -8.23
CA SER A 184 -2.52 11.08 -7.88
C SER A 184 -3.14 10.40 -9.10
N LEU A 185 -3.30 11.12 -10.23
CA LEU A 185 -3.81 10.52 -11.47
C LEU A 185 -2.87 9.42 -11.98
N VAL A 186 -1.55 9.67 -11.96
CA VAL A 186 -0.53 8.68 -12.34
C VAL A 186 -0.66 7.42 -11.50
N TYR A 187 -0.83 7.56 -10.18
CA TYR A 187 -1.05 6.41 -9.30
C TYR A 187 -2.33 5.64 -9.66
N TRP A 188 -3.45 6.32 -9.89
CA TRP A 188 -4.71 5.67 -10.24
C TRP A 188 -4.62 4.89 -11.56
N VAL A 189 -4.00 5.50 -12.59
CA VAL A 189 -3.75 4.84 -13.87
C VAL A 189 -2.79 3.67 -13.69
N SER A 190 -1.73 3.79 -12.90
CA SER A 190 -0.78 2.69 -12.65
C SER A 190 -1.49 1.45 -12.07
N LYS A 191 -2.42 1.66 -11.13
CA LYS A 191 -3.22 0.58 -10.52
C LYS A 191 -4.25 0.01 -11.50
N GLY A 192 -4.85 0.86 -12.35
CA GLY A 192 -5.75 0.41 -13.43
C GLY A 192 -5.04 -0.47 -14.45
N LEU A 193 -3.86 -0.06 -14.92
CA LEU A 193 -3.06 -0.80 -15.90
C LEU A 193 -2.53 -2.13 -15.33
N ALA A 194 -2.08 -2.14 -14.07
CA ALA A 194 -1.66 -3.38 -13.42
C ALA A 194 -2.82 -4.39 -13.29
N ASP A 195 -4.01 -3.95 -12.89
CA ASP A 195 -5.20 -4.82 -12.82
C ASP A 195 -5.65 -5.32 -14.20
N LEU A 196 -5.56 -4.48 -15.23
CA LEU A 196 -5.81 -4.89 -16.62
C LEU A 196 -4.82 -5.98 -17.05
N ALA A 197 -3.53 -5.82 -16.75
CA ALA A 197 -2.50 -6.82 -17.06
C ALA A 197 -2.78 -8.16 -16.38
N VAL A 198 -3.23 -8.17 -15.11
CA VAL A 198 -3.65 -9.39 -14.42
C VAL A 198 -4.80 -10.08 -15.16
N ARG A 199 -5.81 -9.31 -15.58
CA ARG A 199 -6.98 -9.85 -16.29
C ARG A 199 -6.62 -10.44 -17.64
N ASP A 200 -5.75 -9.78 -18.39
CA ASP A 200 -5.30 -10.26 -19.69
C ASP A 200 -4.39 -11.48 -19.55
N PHE A 201 -3.51 -11.50 -18.55
CA PHE A 201 -2.69 -12.67 -18.21
C PHE A 201 -3.54 -13.89 -17.87
N LYS A 202 -4.52 -13.75 -16.96
CA LYS A 202 -5.41 -14.86 -16.58
C LYS A 202 -6.21 -15.39 -17.78
N ARG A 203 -6.59 -14.53 -18.73
CA ARG A 203 -7.26 -14.96 -19.98
C ARG A 203 -6.35 -15.81 -20.86
N ALA A 204 -5.06 -15.47 -20.92
CA ALA A 204 -4.06 -16.23 -21.68
C ALA A 204 -3.61 -17.52 -20.97
N HIS A 205 -3.66 -17.53 -19.63
CA HIS A 205 -3.15 -18.61 -18.77
C HIS A 205 -4.19 -19.06 -17.76
N PRO A 206 -5.25 -19.79 -18.20
CA PRO A 206 -6.35 -20.21 -17.34
C PRO A 206 -5.92 -21.17 -16.21
N ASP A 207 -4.77 -21.84 -16.36
CA ASP A 207 -4.25 -22.82 -15.39
C ASP A 207 -3.79 -22.20 -14.06
N LEU A 208 -3.37 -20.93 -14.06
CA LEU A 208 -3.02 -20.21 -12.84
C LEU A 208 -4.27 -19.58 -12.23
N ASP A 209 -4.65 -19.97 -11.02
CA ASP A 209 -5.76 -19.33 -10.30
C ASP A 209 -5.33 -17.97 -9.74
N VAL A 210 -6.00 -16.89 -10.15
CA VAL A 210 -5.61 -15.53 -9.77
C VAL A 210 -6.75 -14.82 -9.05
N THR A 211 -6.42 -14.22 -7.92
CA THR A 211 -7.32 -13.37 -7.13
C THR A 211 -6.71 -11.98 -6.94
N THR A 212 -7.52 -10.93 -7.06
CA THR A 212 -7.14 -9.56 -6.70
C THR A 212 -7.99 -9.05 -5.54
N ILE A 213 -7.32 -8.46 -4.54
CA ILE A 213 -7.96 -7.80 -3.40
C ILE A 213 -7.89 -6.30 -3.61
N HIS A 214 -9.04 -5.62 -3.61
CA HIS A 214 -9.17 -4.17 -3.88
C HIS A 214 -9.59 -3.43 -2.60
N PRO A 215 -8.63 -3.11 -1.71
CA PRO A 215 -8.92 -2.32 -0.51
C PRO A 215 -9.19 -0.85 -0.85
N SER A 216 -10.00 -0.21 -0.01
CA SER A 216 -10.08 1.26 0.10
C SER A 216 -8.91 1.80 0.94
N TYR A 217 -9.01 3.02 1.50
CA TYR A 217 -7.94 3.54 2.37
C TYR A 217 -7.73 2.59 3.55
N ILE A 218 -6.49 2.11 3.72
CA ILE A 218 -6.17 1.13 4.75
C ILE A 218 -5.70 1.88 5.99
N TYR A 219 -6.37 1.68 7.12
CA TYR A 219 -5.90 2.21 8.40
C TYR A 219 -5.72 1.06 9.38
N GLY A 220 -4.95 1.27 10.44
CA GLY A 220 -4.77 0.31 11.52
C GLY A 220 -3.33 0.24 12.01
N PRO A 221 -3.10 -0.48 13.12
CA PRO A 221 -1.76 -0.63 13.70
C PRO A 221 -0.84 -1.44 12.78
N LEU A 222 0.47 -1.23 12.90
CA LEU A 222 1.46 -2.05 12.21
C LEU A 222 1.42 -3.50 12.70
N GLY A 223 1.81 -4.43 11.82
CA GLY A 223 1.95 -5.83 12.19
C GLY A 223 3.11 -6.06 13.16
N SER A 224 3.01 -7.10 14.00
CA SER A 224 4.11 -7.51 14.88
C SER A 224 5.41 -7.73 14.09
N GLY A 225 6.52 -7.16 14.59
CA GLY A 225 7.85 -7.34 13.98
C GLY A 225 8.12 -6.48 12.75
N GLN A 226 7.14 -5.69 12.30
CA GLN A 226 7.31 -4.74 11.21
C GLN A 226 8.29 -3.64 11.59
N ILE A 227 9.15 -3.26 10.65
CA ILE A 227 10.14 -2.20 10.85
C ILE A 227 9.60 -0.88 10.36
N TYR A 228 9.93 0.17 11.11
CA TYR A 228 9.56 1.56 10.85
C TYR A 228 10.76 2.46 11.15
N ASN A 229 10.92 3.49 10.35
CA ASN A 229 11.90 4.57 10.51
C ASN A 229 11.22 5.95 10.56
N SER A 230 9.90 5.98 10.48
CA SER A 230 9.03 7.16 10.54
C SER A 230 7.81 6.79 11.40
N PRO A 231 7.22 7.75 12.13
CA PRO A 231 5.99 7.53 12.90
C PRO A 231 4.84 6.96 12.07
N ALA A 232 4.71 7.39 10.82
CA ALA A 232 3.68 6.93 9.92
C ALA A 232 4.23 6.69 8.51
N SER A 233 3.54 5.82 7.77
CA SER A 233 3.79 5.50 6.37
C SER A 233 2.48 5.18 5.65
N GLY A 234 2.45 5.34 4.32
CA GLY A 234 1.27 5.03 3.53
C GLY A 234 0.06 5.83 3.98
N THR A 235 -1.10 5.19 4.01
CA THR A 235 -2.38 5.83 4.34
C THR A 235 -2.49 6.25 5.81
N ASN A 236 -1.81 5.56 6.75
CA ASN A 236 -1.76 5.97 8.16
C ASN A 236 -1.20 7.39 8.36
N GLN A 237 -0.45 7.92 7.39
CA GLN A 237 0.01 9.30 7.37
C GLN A 237 -1.16 10.30 7.54
N PHE A 238 -2.33 10.03 6.95
CA PHE A 238 -3.47 10.94 7.07
C PHE A 238 -4.05 11.01 8.49
N ILE A 239 -4.03 9.90 9.23
CA ILE A 239 -4.43 9.88 10.65
C ILE A 239 -3.36 10.55 11.51
N TYR A 240 -2.09 10.31 11.20
CA TYR A 240 -0.97 10.95 11.89
C TYR A 240 -1.00 12.48 11.78
N GLU A 241 -1.37 13.01 10.61
CA GLU A 241 -1.55 14.45 10.37
C GLU A 241 -2.61 15.09 11.28
N LEU A 242 -3.52 14.32 11.87
CA LEU A 242 -4.47 14.82 12.88
C LEU A 242 -3.80 15.09 14.22
N ILE A 243 -2.63 14.54 14.51
CA ILE A 243 -1.93 14.77 15.77
C ILE A 243 -0.57 15.46 15.58
N THR A 244 -0.22 15.81 14.34
CA THR A 244 0.98 16.60 14.03
C THR A 244 0.64 17.95 13.40
N GLY A 245 1.43 18.97 13.73
CA GLY A 245 1.28 20.32 13.20
C GLY A 245 0.68 21.30 14.20
N ALA A 246 0.42 22.52 13.76
CA ALA A 246 -0.02 23.60 14.63
C ALA A 246 -1.37 23.28 15.34
N PRO A 247 -1.51 23.54 16.65
CA PRO A 247 -2.72 23.25 17.43
C PRO A 247 -4.01 23.90 16.92
N ASP A 248 -3.92 25.03 16.22
CA ASP A 248 -5.05 25.85 15.76
C ASP A 248 -5.43 25.61 14.29
N ARG A 249 -4.86 24.58 13.66
CA ARG A 249 -5.12 24.27 12.25
C ARG A 249 -6.58 23.83 12.01
N PRO A 250 -7.14 24.10 10.82
CA PRO A 250 -8.50 23.68 10.48
C PRO A 250 -8.59 22.18 10.25
N VAL A 251 -9.80 21.63 10.38
CA VAL A 251 -10.11 20.25 9.99
C VAL A 251 -9.71 20.02 8.52
N PRO A 252 -8.99 18.93 8.20
CA PRO A 252 -8.70 18.51 6.84
C PRO A 252 -9.91 18.49 5.90
N GLY A 253 -9.75 19.05 4.70
CA GLY A 253 -10.73 18.92 3.62
C GLY A 253 -10.65 17.58 2.88
N TYR A 254 -11.58 17.41 1.94
CA TYR A 254 -11.64 16.29 1.01
C TYR A 254 -11.38 16.80 -0.40
N ASP A 255 -10.44 16.18 -1.10
CA ASP A 255 -10.08 16.51 -2.46
C ASP A 255 -9.54 15.25 -3.18
N PRO A 256 -10.08 14.90 -4.36
CA PRO A 256 -9.55 13.81 -5.19
C PRO A 256 -8.03 13.81 -5.36
N ALA A 257 -7.42 14.99 -5.44
CA ALA A 257 -6.00 15.12 -5.72
C ALA A 257 -5.11 14.91 -4.48
N THR A 258 -5.62 15.16 -3.27
CA THR A 258 -4.79 15.22 -2.05
C THR A 258 -5.30 14.40 -0.88
N ARG A 259 -6.62 14.30 -0.68
CA ARG A 259 -7.25 13.60 0.47
C ARG A 259 -8.59 13.00 0.02
N GLY A 260 -8.59 11.69 -0.24
CA GLY A 260 -9.74 10.99 -0.81
C GLY A 260 -10.99 10.96 0.09
N ALA A 261 -12.04 10.31 -0.41
CA ALA A 261 -13.33 10.21 0.28
C ALA A 261 -13.22 9.49 1.64
N PRO A 262 -14.18 9.72 2.56
CA PRO A 262 -14.22 9.14 3.90
C PRO A 262 -14.58 7.65 3.89
N ARG A 263 -13.85 6.83 3.14
CA ARG A 263 -14.04 5.39 3.02
C ARG A 263 -12.74 4.67 3.28
N SER A 264 -12.80 3.68 4.17
CA SER A 264 -11.63 2.96 4.61
C SER A 264 -11.92 1.51 4.97
N VAL A 265 -10.87 0.80 5.34
CA VAL A 265 -10.91 -0.53 5.91
C VAL A 265 -9.75 -0.72 6.87
N ASP A 266 -9.92 -1.60 7.84
CA ASP A 266 -8.85 -1.98 8.76
C ASP A 266 -7.83 -2.90 8.08
N VAL A 267 -6.54 -2.67 8.31
CA VAL A 267 -5.44 -3.50 7.79
C VAL A 267 -5.60 -4.97 8.17
N ARG A 268 -6.16 -5.27 9.35
CA ARG A 268 -6.41 -6.64 9.81
C ARG A 268 -7.49 -7.33 8.98
N ASP A 269 -8.49 -6.59 8.51
CA ASP A 269 -9.53 -7.14 7.63
C ASP A 269 -9.00 -7.37 6.22
N VAL A 270 -8.13 -6.47 5.73
CA VAL A 270 -7.42 -6.69 4.46
C VAL A 270 -6.55 -7.95 4.56
N ALA A 271 -5.82 -8.14 5.66
CA ALA A 271 -5.04 -9.35 5.92
C ALA A 271 -5.93 -10.60 5.91
N ARG A 272 -7.04 -10.58 6.66
CA ARG A 272 -8.01 -11.68 6.67
C ARG A 272 -8.56 -11.97 5.28
N ALA A 273 -8.83 -10.97 4.45
CA ALA A 273 -9.33 -11.17 3.08
C ALA A 273 -8.32 -11.95 2.21
N HIS A 274 -7.03 -11.61 2.26
CA HIS A 274 -5.99 -12.34 1.52
C HIS A 274 -5.91 -13.80 1.95
N VAL A 275 -6.05 -14.06 3.24
CA VAL A 275 -6.04 -15.42 3.81
C VAL A 275 -7.27 -16.22 3.42
N LEU A 276 -8.45 -15.58 3.47
CA LEU A 276 -9.70 -16.22 3.08
C LEU A 276 -9.72 -16.55 1.59
N ALA A 277 -9.09 -15.71 0.76
CA ALA A 277 -8.96 -15.94 -0.68
C ALA A 277 -8.24 -17.26 -1.02
N LEU A 278 -7.31 -17.73 -0.18
CA LEU A 278 -6.64 -19.03 -0.37
C LEU A 278 -7.61 -20.22 -0.41
N LYS A 279 -8.79 -20.09 0.18
CA LYS A 279 -9.80 -21.16 0.27
C LYS A 279 -10.84 -21.10 -0.84
N VAL A 280 -10.81 -20.07 -1.67
CA VAL A 280 -11.81 -19.89 -2.72
C VAL A 280 -11.50 -20.84 -3.87
N PRO A 281 -12.48 -21.63 -4.36
CA PRO A 281 -12.28 -22.50 -5.49
C PRO A 281 -11.72 -21.77 -6.72
N ALA A 282 -10.95 -22.49 -7.53
CA ALA A 282 -10.42 -21.95 -8.78
C ALA A 282 -11.54 -21.52 -9.73
N SER A 283 -11.27 -20.52 -10.56
CA SER A 283 -12.20 -20.03 -11.58
C SER A 283 -11.49 -19.69 -12.88
N ASP A 284 -12.24 -19.72 -13.98
CA ASP A 284 -11.74 -19.41 -15.33
C ASP A 284 -11.44 -17.90 -15.50
N ALA A 285 -12.16 -17.05 -14.77
CA ALA A 285 -11.92 -15.62 -14.69
C ALA A 285 -11.09 -15.26 -13.44
N PRO A 286 -10.37 -14.14 -13.43
CA PRO A 286 -9.74 -13.65 -12.21
C PRO A 286 -10.81 -13.31 -11.17
N LYS A 287 -10.61 -13.76 -9.93
CA LYS A 287 -11.49 -13.42 -8.81
C LYS A 287 -11.13 -12.03 -8.31
N ARG A 288 -12.13 -11.18 -8.07
CA ARG A 288 -11.91 -9.79 -7.64
C ARG A 288 -12.76 -9.54 -6.40
N PHE A 289 -12.13 -9.09 -5.31
CA PHE A 289 -12.83 -8.83 -4.05
C PHE A 289 -12.57 -7.41 -3.58
N ILE A 290 -13.62 -6.62 -3.41
CA ILE A 290 -13.51 -5.28 -2.83
C ILE A 290 -13.58 -5.40 -1.30
N VAL A 291 -12.60 -4.83 -0.61
CA VAL A 291 -12.48 -4.91 0.84
C VAL A 291 -12.61 -3.50 1.40
N SER A 292 -13.84 -3.13 1.76
CA SER A 292 -14.17 -1.81 2.30
C SER A 292 -15.38 -1.89 3.21
N SER A 293 -15.30 -1.29 4.40
CA SER A 293 -16.39 -1.40 5.39
C SER A 293 -16.60 -0.12 6.19
N ASN A 294 -15.53 0.63 6.42
CA ASN A 294 -15.53 1.78 7.30
C ASN A 294 -15.83 3.07 6.53
N ARG A 295 -16.60 3.94 7.18
CA ARG A 295 -16.88 5.31 6.75
C ARG A 295 -16.79 6.23 7.95
N PHE A 296 -15.87 7.18 7.90
CA PHE A 296 -15.76 8.24 8.89
C PHE A 296 -15.15 9.48 8.25
N THR A 297 -15.63 10.64 8.67
CA THR A 297 -15.10 11.94 8.31
C THR A 297 -13.95 12.33 9.24
N TRP A 298 -13.04 13.20 8.79
CA TRP A 298 -12.00 13.78 9.63
C TRP A 298 -12.57 14.49 10.84
N LYS A 299 -13.71 15.18 10.70
CA LYS A 299 -14.44 15.77 11.83
C LYS A 299 -14.85 14.70 12.86
N GLU A 300 -15.54 13.65 12.43
CA GLU A 300 -15.95 12.54 13.31
C GLU A 300 -14.76 11.87 13.99
N ALA A 301 -13.65 11.66 13.27
CA ALA A 301 -12.42 11.13 13.84
C ALA A 301 -11.83 12.06 14.91
N ILE A 302 -11.75 13.37 14.65
CA ILE A 302 -11.24 14.35 15.61
C ILE A 302 -12.10 14.40 16.87
N GLU A 303 -13.43 14.46 16.73
CA GLU A 303 -14.36 14.44 17.86
C GLU A 303 -14.19 13.17 18.70
N PHE A 304 -14.11 12.02 18.03
CA PHE A 304 -13.97 10.73 18.68
C PHE A 304 -12.62 10.56 19.38
N ILE A 305 -11.51 10.91 18.72
CA ILE A 305 -10.16 10.90 19.32
C ILE A 305 -10.13 11.83 20.53
N GLY A 306 -10.66 13.05 20.41
CA GLY A 306 -10.69 14.01 21.52
C GLY A 306 -11.51 13.52 22.72
N GLN A 307 -12.54 12.69 22.51
CA GLN A 307 -13.30 12.05 23.57
C GLN A 307 -12.54 10.87 24.21
N ALA A 308 -11.96 10.00 23.39
CA ALA A 308 -11.33 8.76 23.83
C ALA A 308 -9.88 8.93 24.35
N ARG A 309 -9.19 9.98 23.90
CA ARG A 309 -7.80 10.36 24.26
C ARG A 309 -7.74 11.87 24.57
N PRO A 310 -8.30 12.34 25.71
CA PRO A 310 -8.39 13.76 26.02
C PRO A 310 -7.05 14.51 26.05
N GLU A 311 -5.96 13.80 26.32
CA GLU A 311 -4.58 14.30 26.27
C GLU A 311 -4.15 14.76 24.88
N LEU A 312 -4.78 14.27 23.82
CA LEU A 312 -4.50 14.67 22.44
C LEU A 312 -5.27 15.91 21.99
N LYS A 313 -6.22 16.44 22.78
CA LYS A 313 -7.03 17.59 22.39
C LYS A 313 -6.21 18.80 21.95
N GLY A 314 -5.05 19.04 22.59
CA GLY A 314 -4.15 20.13 22.21
C GLY A 314 -3.38 19.91 20.91
N ARG A 315 -3.36 18.68 20.36
CA ARG A 315 -2.70 18.32 19.10
C ARG A 315 -3.67 18.22 17.92
N LEU A 316 -4.97 18.11 18.19
CA LEU A 316 -6.01 17.93 17.18
C LEU A 316 -6.38 19.24 16.48
N PRO A 317 -6.82 19.20 15.20
CA PRO A 317 -7.38 20.36 14.52
C PRO A 317 -8.63 20.90 15.22
N VAL A 318 -8.88 22.19 15.04
CA VAL A 318 -10.01 22.89 15.66
C VAL A 318 -11.28 22.72 14.83
N ILE A 319 -12.35 22.28 15.49
CA ILE A 319 -13.70 22.23 14.94
C ILE A 319 -14.37 23.59 15.18
N THR A 320 -14.79 24.22 14.10
CA THR A 320 -15.34 25.58 14.03
C THR A 320 -16.84 25.62 13.68
N GLY A 321 -17.42 24.49 13.28
CA GLY A 321 -18.76 24.39 12.69
C GLY A 321 -18.83 24.80 11.21
N LYS A 322 -17.68 25.15 10.60
CA LYS A 322 -17.55 25.53 9.18
C LYS A 322 -16.59 24.60 8.43
N GLU A 323 -16.55 23.34 8.86
CA GLU A 323 -15.68 22.33 8.26
C GLU A 323 -16.06 22.07 6.80
N PRO A 324 -15.10 21.69 5.94
CA PRO A 324 -15.39 21.25 4.58
C PRO A 324 -16.43 20.13 4.58
N THR A 325 -17.47 20.29 3.77
CA THR A 325 -18.45 19.23 3.55
C THR A 325 -17.84 18.12 2.72
N VAL A 326 -18.30 16.89 2.93
CA VAL A 326 -17.92 15.76 2.08
C VAL A 326 -18.71 15.87 0.78
N PRO A 327 -18.07 16.02 -0.39
CA PRO A 327 -18.76 15.97 -1.67
C PRO A 327 -19.42 14.59 -1.87
N PRO A 328 -20.46 14.46 -2.71
CA PRO A 328 -20.94 13.14 -3.12
C PRO A 328 -19.80 12.28 -3.66
N PHE A 329 -19.80 11.00 -3.31
CA PHE A 329 -18.78 10.05 -3.74
C PHE A 329 -19.39 8.67 -3.91
N ALA A 330 -18.68 7.83 -4.66
CA ALA A 330 -19.16 6.53 -5.06
C ALA A 330 -19.44 5.62 -3.84
N THR A 331 -20.54 4.89 -3.93
CA THR A 331 -20.81 3.73 -3.07
C THR A 331 -20.02 2.53 -3.58
N VAL A 332 -19.89 1.51 -2.72
CA VAL A 332 -19.12 0.32 -3.01
C VAL A 332 -19.98 -0.88 -2.67
N ASP A 333 -20.09 -1.82 -3.61
CA ASP A 333 -20.75 -3.11 -3.41
C ASP A 333 -19.70 -4.14 -2.98
N THR A 334 -19.82 -4.64 -1.75
CA THR A 334 -18.97 -5.69 -1.17
C THR A 334 -19.64 -7.06 -1.10
N SER A 335 -20.80 -7.24 -1.76
CA SER A 335 -21.60 -8.45 -1.65
C SER A 335 -20.84 -9.70 -2.09
N ALA A 336 -20.00 -9.61 -3.13
CA ALA A 336 -19.16 -10.72 -3.57
C ALA A 336 -18.13 -11.13 -2.50
N THR A 337 -17.51 -10.15 -1.85
CA THR A 337 -16.56 -10.37 -0.73
C THR A 337 -17.25 -11.07 0.44
N GLU A 338 -18.45 -10.62 0.81
CA GLU A 338 -19.22 -11.22 1.90
C GLU A 338 -19.71 -12.63 1.57
N ALA A 339 -20.20 -12.85 0.35
CA ALA A 339 -20.78 -14.12 -0.07
C ALA A 339 -19.72 -15.20 -0.29
N ILE A 340 -18.57 -14.84 -0.87
CA ILE A 340 -17.54 -15.80 -1.30
C ILE A 340 -16.43 -15.93 -0.28
N LEU A 341 -15.91 -14.82 0.28
CA LEU A 341 -14.87 -14.90 1.33
C LEU A 341 -15.47 -15.15 2.71
N GLY A 342 -16.76 -14.86 2.91
CA GLY A 342 -17.39 -14.90 4.24
C GLY A 342 -16.97 -13.74 5.15
N LEU A 343 -16.33 -12.70 4.60
CA LEU A 343 -15.85 -11.56 5.37
C LEU A 343 -17.00 -10.58 5.66
N LYS A 344 -17.70 -10.82 6.76
CA LYS A 344 -18.87 -10.04 7.20
C LYS A 344 -18.60 -9.15 8.42
N ASN A 345 -17.76 -9.64 9.32
CA ASN A 345 -17.41 -8.95 10.56
C ASN A 345 -16.12 -8.18 10.32
N TYR A 346 -16.25 -6.88 10.11
CA TYR A 346 -15.13 -5.95 10.00
C TYR A 346 -14.85 -5.28 11.34
N VAL A 347 -13.60 -4.89 11.55
CA VAL A 347 -13.21 -3.99 12.63
C VAL A 347 -13.90 -2.64 12.41
N LYS A 348 -14.53 -2.12 13.47
CA LYS A 348 -15.25 -0.85 13.41
C LYS A 348 -14.27 0.30 13.23
N TRP A 349 -14.71 1.35 12.53
CA TRP A 349 -13.85 2.50 12.27
C TRP A 349 -13.31 3.15 13.54
N GLN A 350 -14.08 3.14 14.63
CA GLN A 350 -13.64 3.64 15.94
C GLN A 350 -12.40 2.90 16.44
N ASP A 351 -12.45 1.56 16.43
CA ASP A 351 -11.37 0.71 16.89
C ASP A 351 -10.16 0.86 15.95
N THR A 352 -10.38 0.90 14.63
CA THR A 352 -9.34 1.18 13.65
C THR A 352 -8.63 2.50 13.92
N VAL A 353 -9.36 3.60 14.15
CA VAL A 353 -8.78 4.92 14.38
C VAL A 353 -7.98 4.95 15.69
N LEU A 354 -8.52 4.40 16.78
CA LEU A 354 -7.83 4.40 18.07
C LEU A 354 -6.60 3.51 18.06
N ASP A 355 -6.71 2.30 17.53
CA ASP A 355 -5.57 1.39 17.42
C ASP A 355 -4.48 1.99 16.52
N THR A 356 -4.86 2.72 15.46
CA THR A 356 -3.89 3.46 14.63
C THR A 356 -3.20 4.55 15.45
N ILE A 357 -3.95 5.41 16.13
CA ILE A 357 -3.38 6.53 16.91
C ILE A 357 -2.47 6.01 18.03
N ASP A 358 -2.90 4.99 18.77
CA ASP A 358 -2.11 4.42 19.86
C ASP A 358 -0.79 3.83 19.34
N ASP A 359 -0.82 3.16 18.19
CA ASP A 359 0.38 2.61 17.56
C ASP A 359 1.31 3.71 17.03
N LEU A 360 0.76 4.76 16.41
CA LEU A 360 1.52 5.94 15.98
C LEU A 360 2.22 6.64 17.15
N LEU A 361 1.54 6.82 18.29
CA LEU A 361 2.12 7.43 19.50
C LEU A 361 3.21 6.54 20.12
N ARG A 362 3.01 5.22 20.09
CA ARG A 362 4.03 4.25 20.50
C ARG A 362 5.29 4.41 19.64
N ILE A 363 5.12 4.51 18.31
CA ILE A 363 6.23 4.69 17.37
C ILE A 363 6.91 6.06 17.55
N GLU A 364 6.16 7.16 17.69
CA GLU A 364 6.72 8.49 17.98
C GLU A 364 7.67 8.44 19.19
N LYS A 365 7.23 7.78 20.26
CA LYS A 365 8.00 7.63 21.50
C LYS A 365 9.25 6.80 21.29
N GLU A 366 9.16 5.69 20.58
CA GLU A 366 10.29 4.80 20.31
C GLU A 366 11.34 5.42 19.37
N LEU A 367 10.90 6.23 18.41
CA LEU A 367 11.77 7.00 17.52
C LEU A 367 12.29 8.30 18.17
N ALA A 368 11.87 8.61 19.40
CA ALA A 368 12.19 9.85 20.11
C ALA A 368 11.88 11.11 19.28
N VAL A 369 10.78 11.09 18.54
CA VAL A 369 10.33 12.24 17.73
C VAL A 369 9.91 13.36 18.67
N VAL A 370 10.60 14.50 18.59
CA VAL A 370 10.23 15.71 19.34
C VAL A 370 9.11 16.41 18.57
N THR A 371 7.87 16.20 18.99
CA THR A 371 6.72 16.98 18.49
C THR A 371 6.79 18.39 19.07
N GLN A 372 6.90 19.40 18.20
CA GLN A 372 6.79 20.83 18.57
C GLN A 372 5.33 21.22 18.77
#